data_AF-A0A1I3KZ56-F1
#
_entry.id   AF-A0A1I3KZ56-F1
#
_cell.length_a   1.000
_cell.length_b   1.000
_cell.length_c   1.000
_cell.angle_alpha   90.00
_cell.angle_beta   90.00
_cell.angle_gamma   90.00
#
_symmetry.space_group_name_H-M   'P 1'
#
loop_
_entity.id
_entity.type
_entity.pdbx_description
1 polymer ?
#
loop_
_entity_poly.entity_id
_entity_poly.type
_entity_poly.pdbx_seq_one_letter_code
_entity_poly.pdbx_strand_id
1 'polypeptide(L)'
;MELLTTIQKEKFLSISGVEFTFKRLNGQFTTPYPYNNREWDLSPWIFTYVIDENTGDLICELAHRMTNNRIYGWDKLGNELSEKILHRYFKPHF
;
A
#
# COMPACT_ATOMS: atom_id res chain seq x y z
N MET A 1 16.16 -10.50 9.67
CA MET A 1 14.73 -10.54 10.04
C MET A 1 13.96 -10.04 8.84
N GLU A 2 12.95 -10.79 8.39
CA GLU A 2 12.18 -10.44 7.20
C GLU A 2 11.06 -9.46 7.58
N LEU A 3 10.92 -8.36 6.84
CA LEU A 3 10.01 -7.26 7.21
C LEU A 3 8.52 -7.60 6.95
N LEU A 4 8.26 -8.45 5.96
CA LEU A 4 6.91 -8.87 5.56
C LEU A 4 6.85 -10.38 5.41
N THR A 5 5.70 -10.96 5.76
CA THR A 5 5.39 -12.36 5.47
C THR A 5 5.13 -12.57 3.97
N THR A 6 5.15 -13.81 3.51
CA THR A 6 4.87 -14.14 2.10
C THR A 6 3.53 -13.58 1.63
N ILE A 7 2.46 -13.75 2.42
CA ILE A 7 1.13 -13.25 2.06
C ILE A 7 1.09 -11.72 1.99
N GLN A 8 1.80 -11.01 2.87
CA GLN A 8 1.89 -9.54 2.81
C GLN A 8 2.64 -9.07 1.55
N LYS A 9 3.67 -9.80 1.11
CA LYS A 9 4.37 -9.49 -0.15
C LYS A 9 3.47 -9.70 -1.37
N GLU A 10 2.64 -10.74 -1.36
CA GLU A 10 1.65 -10.98 -2.43
C GLU A 10 0.62 -9.85 -2.49
N LYS A 11 0.08 -9.41 -1.34
CA LYS A 11 -0.82 -8.25 -1.26
C LYS A 11 -0.14 -6.97 -1.75
N PHE A 12 1.08 -6.71 -1.30
CA PHE A 12 1.88 -5.56 -1.74
C PHE A 12 2.04 -5.54 -3.27
N LEU A 13 2.43 -6.67 -3.85
CA LEU A 13 2.60 -6.82 -5.31
C LEU A 13 1.29 -6.57 -6.05
N SER A 14 0.17 -7.11 -5.55
CA SER A 14 -1.14 -6.98 -6.21
C SER A 14 -1.64 -5.54 -6.32
N ILE A 15 -1.24 -4.65 -5.41
CA ILE A 15 -1.67 -3.24 -5.44
C ILE A 15 -0.61 -2.34 -6.06
N SER A 16 0.67 -2.56 -5.76
CA SER A 16 1.73 -1.69 -6.24
C SER A 16 2.23 -2.03 -7.65
N GLY A 17 2.08 -3.28 -8.07
CA GLY A 17 2.72 -3.83 -9.27
C GLY A 17 4.23 -4.04 -9.13
N VAL A 18 4.79 -3.96 -7.92
CA VAL A 18 6.24 -4.05 -7.66
C VAL A 18 6.52 -5.13 -6.62
N GLU A 19 7.51 -5.97 -6.86
CA GLU A 19 7.96 -6.95 -5.86
C GLU A 19 8.62 -6.25 -4.66
N PHE A 20 8.25 -6.67 -3.45
CA PHE A 20 8.85 -6.11 -2.25
C PHE A 20 10.28 -6.60 -2.05
N THR A 21 11.26 -5.77 -2.40
CA THR A 21 12.69 -6.03 -2.23
C THR A 21 13.36 -5.04 -1.25
N PHE A 22 12.55 -4.20 -0.60
CA PHE A 22 13.03 -3.11 0.25
C PHE A 22 13.47 -3.59 1.63
N LYS A 23 14.43 -2.87 2.23
CA LYS A 23 14.95 -3.10 3.59
C LYS A 23 14.55 -1.99 4.58
N ARG A 24 13.47 -1.28 4.29
CA ARG A 24 12.98 -0.13 5.06
C ARG A 24 11.52 -0.35 5.45
N LEU A 25 11.11 0.21 6.59
CA LEU A 25 9.76 0.08 7.13
C LEU A 25 8.73 0.95 6.39
N ASN A 26 9.16 1.93 5.61
CA ASN A 26 8.25 2.75 4.82
C ASN A 26 8.92 3.15 3.51
N GLY A 27 8.11 3.58 2.55
CA GLY A 27 8.62 4.08 1.29
C GLY A 27 7.52 4.60 0.40
N GLN A 28 7.93 5.35 -0.61
CA GLN A 28 7.06 5.94 -1.62
C GLN A 28 7.71 5.81 -2.99
N PHE A 29 6.90 5.52 -4.00
CA PHE A 29 7.31 5.50 -5.40
C PHE A 29 6.12 5.74 -6.34
N THR A 30 6.41 6.10 -7.57
CA THR A 30 5.41 6.21 -8.63
C THR A 30 5.14 4.85 -9.25
N THR A 31 3.87 4.55 -9.51
CA THR A 31 3.43 3.34 -10.20
C THR A 31 2.45 3.70 -11.32
N PRO A 32 2.56 3.12 -12.52
CA PRO A 32 1.56 3.29 -13.56
C PRO A 32 0.29 2.47 -13.29
N TYR A 33 0.32 1.55 -12.31
CA TYR A 33 -0.79 0.66 -11.99
C TYR A 33 -1.90 1.40 -11.25
N PRO A 34 -3.06 1.63 -11.88
CA PRO A 34 -4.21 2.24 -11.23
C PRO A 34 -5.06 1.18 -10.53
N TYR A 35 -5.91 1.62 -9.61
CA TYR A 35 -6.79 0.71 -8.86
C TYR A 35 -7.72 -0.17 -9.73
N ASN A 36 -7.95 0.21 -11.00
CA ASN A 36 -8.88 -0.46 -11.92
C ASN A 36 -8.18 -1.22 -13.06
N ASN A 37 -6.84 -1.40 -12.99
CA ASN A 37 -6.05 -2.04 -14.04
C ASN A 37 -6.23 -1.45 -15.45
N ARG A 38 -6.59 -0.17 -15.58
CA ARG A 38 -6.62 0.56 -16.86
C ARG A 38 -5.46 1.53 -16.92
N GLU A 39 -4.47 1.29 -17.77
CA GLU A 39 -3.35 2.21 -17.99
C GLU A 39 -3.81 3.68 -18.03
N TRP A 40 -3.16 4.52 -17.22
CA TRP A 40 -3.53 5.92 -17.07
C TRP A 40 -2.35 6.80 -17.49
N ASP A 41 -2.46 7.41 -18.67
CA ASP A 41 -1.35 8.13 -19.33
C ASP A 41 -1.13 9.56 -18.82
N LEU A 42 -2.09 10.14 -18.08
CA LEU A 42 -2.07 11.56 -17.71
C LEU A 42 -1.18 11.87 -16.51
N SER A 43 -1.12 10.97 -15.52
CA SER A 43 -0.25 11.12 -14.34
C SER A 43 -0.08 9.76 -13.65
N PRO A 44 1.15 9.42 -13.22
CA PRO A 44 1.37 8.17 -12.50
C PRO A 44 0.72 8.24 -11.12
N TRP A 45 0.31 7.09 -10.61
CA TRP A 45 -0.14 6.95 -9.23
C TRP A 45 1.06 6.99 -8.30
N ILE A 46 0.85 7.49 -7.09
CA ILE A 46 1.83 7.43 -6.01
C ILE A 46 1.42 6.28 -5.10
N PHE A 47 2.32 5.33 -4.92
CA PHE A 47 2.17 4.26 -3.96
C PHE A 47 3.06 4.55 -2.75
N THR A 48 2.45 4.58 -1.57
CA THR A 48 3.12 4.76 -0.29
C THR A 48 2.86 3.52 0.57
N TYR A 49 3.86 3.03 1.30
CA TYR A 49 3.69 1.95 2.28
C TYR A 49 4.33 2.27 3.62
N VAL A 50 3.79 1.66 4.66
CA VAL A 50 4.27 1.67 6.04
C VAL A 50 4.12 0.26 6.62
N ILE A 51 5.15 -0.20 7.33
CA ILE A 51 5.18 -1.43 8.11
C ILE A 51 5.26 -1.00 9.57
N ASP A 52 4.20 -1.24 10.34
CA ASP A 52 4.17 -0.94 11.77
C ASP A 52 5.14 -1.87 12.50
N GLU A 53 6.13 -1.34 13.20
CA GLU A 53 7.14 -2.16 13.89
C GLU A 53 6.60 -2.92 15.11
N ASN A 54 5.52 -2.43 15.72
CA ASN A 54 4.93 -3.01 16.92
C ASN A 54 3.99 -4.15 16.57
N THR A 55 3.16 -3.99 15.54
CA THR A 55 2.19 -5.00 15.12
C THR A 55 2.71 -5.87 13.98
N GLY A 56 3.59 -5.32 13.14
CA GLY A 56 4.01 -5.87 11.85
C GLY A 56 2.93 -5.83 10.77
N ASP A 57 1.96 -4.93 10.95
CA ASP A 57 0.94 -4.65 9.95
C ASP A 57 1.56 -3.95 8.74
N LEU A 58 1.09 -4.30 7.55
CA LEU A 58 1.39 -3.61 6.30
C LEU A 58 0.24 -2.65 6.00
N ILE A 59 0.53 -1.37 5.85
CA ILE A 59 -0.43 -0.34 5.45
C ILE A 59 0.06 0.33 4.17
N CYS A 60 -0.81 0.45 3.18
CA CYS A 60 -0.50 0.99 1.88
C CYS A 60 -1.50 2.07 1.47
N GLU A 61 -1.05 3.07 0.74
CA GLU A 61 -1.86 4.09 0.10
C GLU A 61 -1.53 4.13 -1.39
N LEU A 62 -2.58 4.10 -2.21
CA LEU A 62 -2.52 4.36 -3.63
C LEU A 62 -3.24 5.69 -3.90
N ALA A 63 -2.48 6.74 -4.16
CA ALA A 63 -2.97 8.10 -4.33
C ALA A 63 -2.74 8.60 -5.76
N HIS A 64 -3.65 9.43 -6.26
CA HIS A 64 -3.51 10.09 -7.55
C HIS A 64 -4.06 11.50 -7.47
N ARG A 65 -3.48 12.43 -8.23
CA ARG A 65 -3.80 13.85 -8.13
C ARG A 65 -5.26 14.18 -8.47
N MET A 66 -5.88 13.37 -9.33
CA MET A 66 -7.19 13.67 -9.94
C MET A 66 -8.34 12.86 -9.34
N THR A 67 -8.11 12.03 -8.33
CA THR A 67 -9.13 11.16 -7.75
C THR A 67 -8.82 10.85 -6.29
N ASN A 68 -9.79 10.25 -5.61
CA ASN A 68 -9.68 9.83 -4.22
C ASN A 68 -8.59 8.75 -4.08
N ASN A 69 -7.84 8.84 -2.99
CA ASN A 69 -6.86 7.81 -2.65
C ASN A 69 -7.59 6.54 -2.23
N ARG A 70 -6.85 5.44 -2.28
CA ARG A 70 -7.27 4.16 -1.71
C ARG A 70 -6.27 3.72 -0.68
N ILE A 71 -6.77 3.36 0.49
CA ILE A 71 -5.96 2.92 1.61
C ILE A 71 -6.26 1.45 1.84
N TYR A 72 -5.21 0.67 2.00
CA TYR A 72 -5.27 -0.77 2.23
C TYR A 72 -4.42 -1.13 3.43
N GLY A 73 -4.73 -2.23 4.09
CA GLY A 73 -3.80 -2.78 5.06
C GLY A 73 -4.13 -4.18 5.51
N TRP A 74 -3.08 -4.91 5.88
CA TRP A 74 -3.15 -6.31 6.25
C TRP A 74 -2.25 -6.64 7.43
N ASP A 75 -2.74 -7.51 8.30
CA ASP A 75 -1.93 -8.13 9.35
C ASP A 75 -0.91 -9.15 8.76
N LYS A 76 -0.11 -9.77 9.63
CA LYS A 76 0.89 -10.78 9.24
C LYS A 76 0.30 -12.03 8.58
N LEU A 77 -0.97 -12.32 8.82
CA LEU A 77 -1.71 -13.46 8.28
C LEU A 77 -2.43 -13.11 6.96
N GLY A 78 -2.43 -11.83 6.58
CA GLY A 78 -3.10 -11.35 5.37
C GLY A 78 -4.56 -10.96 5.57
N ASN A 79 -5.04 -10.85 6.81
CA ASN A 79 -6.39 -10.37 7.11
C ASN A 79 -6.45 -8.86 6.95
N GLU A 80 -7.56 -8.34 6.42
CA GLU A 80 -7.75 -6.90 6.25
C GLU A 80 -7.90 -6.18 7.59
N LEU A 81 -7.23 -5.03 7.69
CA LEU A 81 -7.33 -4.15 8.86
C LEU A 81 -8.58 -3.27 8.75
N SER A 82 -9.19 -2.98 9.90
CA SER A 82 -10.31 -2.05 9.96
C SER A 82 -9.91 -0.63 9.52
N GLU A 83 -10.86 0.11 8.94
CA GLU A 83 -10.67 1.52 8.56
C GLU A 83 -10.14 2.38 9.71
N LYS A 84 -10.57 2.10 10.95
CA LYS A 84 -10.08 2.80 12.14
C LYS A 84 -8.56 2.69 12.32
N ILE A 85 -7.96 1.56 11.94
CA ILE A 85 -6.50 1.37 11.98
C ILE A 85 -5.88 2.11 10.80
N LEU A 86 -6.41 1.91 9.60
CA LEU A 86 -5.91 2.53 8.36
C LEU A 86 -5.85 4.06 8.46
N HIS A 87 -6.88 4.68 9.03
CA HIS A 87 -7.01 6.13 9.18
C HIS A 87 -6.02 6.76 10.18
N ARG A 88 -5.27 5.95 10.94
CA ARG A 88 -4.15 6.45 11.74
C ARG A 88 -2.92 6.75 10.89
N TYR A 89 -2.81 6.11 9.73
CA TYR A 89 -1.66 6.18 8.85
C TYR A 89 -1.89 7.11 7.66
N PHE A 90 -3.03 6.96 6.99
CA PHE A 90 -3.39 7.74 5.81
C PHE A 90 -4.79 8.30 5.97
N LYS A 91 -5.03 9.53 5.50
CA LYS A 91 -6.36 10.13 5.53
C LYS A 91 -7.06 9.89 4.19
N PRO A 92 -8.31 9.42 4.17
CA PRO A 92 -9.06 9.34 2.93
C PRO A 92 -9.27 10.76 2.37
N HIS A 93 -9.07 10.90 1.08
CA HIS A 93 -9.45 12.07 0.29
C HIS A 93 -10.84 11.77 -0.28
N PHE A 94 -11.80 12.66 -0.02
CA PHE A 94 -13.18 12.52 -0.47
C PHE A 94 -13.51 13.55 -1.54
#